data_AF-A0A7X0J9L5-F1
#
_entry.id   AF-A0A7X0J9L5-F1
#
_cell.length_a   1.000
_cell.length_b   1.000
_cell.length_c   1.000
_cell.angle_alpha   90.00
_cell.angle_beta   90.00
_cell.angle_gamma   90.00
#
_symmetry.space_group_name_H-M   'P 1'
#
loop_
_entity.id
_entity.type
_entity.pdbx_description
1 polymer ?
#
loop_
_entity_poly.entity_id
_entity_poly.type
_entity_poly.pdbx_seq_one_letter_code
_entity_poly.pdbx_strand_id
1 'polypeptide(L)'
;MVATSTKPIAFTPAWREGDPAAPVFLLTPAGVVERSLMEAELAGRYNAGRVYSFELLAAIRSGVVTLLDGDEAQGRILELIDIEQESGEAELTPADVALLAEVRKILAASWPAYRDLREQMERRRELAPLVALRYFCTGITAPGVTFKRGLDGKVGEETLRALDPLEMTAAGNRAFQMAYLTEEDRGNSARPSSSGDGPATSTSDASSTAAGRSTDDTGAKTPG
;
A
#
# COMPACT_ATOMS: atom_id res chain seq x y z
N MET A 1 -6.25 -19.57 -16.77
CA MET A 1 -5.91 -19.59 -15.33
C MET A 1 -4.49 -19.09 -15.22
N VAL A 2 -4.28 -17.81 -14.92
CA VAL A 2 -2.92 -17.24 -14.82
C VAL A 2 -2.45 -17.47 -13.40
N ALA A 3 -1.64 -18.51 -13.19
CA ALA A 3 -0.99 -18.77 -11.92
C ALA A 3 0.26 -17.89 -11.82
N THR A 4 0.16 -16.73 -11.16
CA THR A 4 1.33 -16.01 -10.66
C THR A 4 1.76 -16.69 -9.36
N SER A 5 2.61 -17.71 -9.45
CA SER A 5 3.15 -18.42 -8.30
C SER A 5 4.08 -17.50 -7.49
N THR A 6 3.51 -16.77 -6.54
CA THR A 6 4.25 -16.14 -5.44
C THR A 6 4.12 -17.05 -4.22
N LYS A 7 5.25 -17.42 -3.62
CA LYS A 7 5.27 -18.29 -2.45
C LYS A 7 4.53 -17.61 -1.28
N PRO A 8 3.62 -18.32 -0.57
CA PRO A 8 2.98 -17.75 0.61
C PRO A 8 4.02 -17.38 1.68
N ILE A 9 3.80 -16.23 2.31
CA ILE A 9 4.59 -15.69 3.41
C ILE A 9 3.82 -15.96 4.70
N ALA A 10 4.46 -16.64 5.65
CA ALA A 10 3.90 -16.82 6.98
C ALA A 10 3.92 -15.49 7.75
N PHE A 11 2.81 -15.15 8.37
CA PHE A 11 2.65 -13.96 9.20
C PHE A 11 2.01 -14.34 10.53
N THR A 12 2.60 -13.86 11.61
CA THR A 12 2.04 -13.91 12.97
C THR A 12 2.03 -12.49 13.52
N PRO A 13 0.95 -12.04 14.17
CA PRO A 13 0.93 -10.71 14.78
C PRO A 13 2.07 -10.53 15.78
N ALA A 14 2.75 -9.38 15.74
CA ALA A 14 3.95 -9.12 16.54
C ALA A 14 3.76 -9.35 18.05
N TRP A 15 2.57 -9.02 18.58
CA TRP A 15 2.25 -9.21 19.99
C TRP A 15 1.95 -10.67 20.40
N ARG A 16 1.91 -11.59 19.43
CA ARG A 16 1.72 -13.04 19.65
C ARG A 16 3.00 -13.83 19.31
N GLU A 17 4.07 -13.17 18.89
CA GLU A 17 5.33 -13.85 18.56
C GLU A 17 5.84 -14.67 19.75
N GLY A 18 6.22 -15.92 19.49
CA GLY A 18 6.70 -16.85 20.51
C GLY A 18 5.62 -17.59 21.30
N ASP A 19 4.33 -17.26 21.14
CA ASP A 19 3.23 -18.06 21.68
C ASP A 19 2.96 -19.28 20.78
N PRO A 20 3.08 -20.53 21.29
CA PRO A 20 2.74 -21.74 20.52
C PRO A 20 1.29 -21.79 20.04
N ALA A 21 0.39 -21.04 20.68
CA ALA A 21 -1.02 -20.92 20.30
C ALA A 21 -1.29 -19.72 19.38
N ALA A 22 -0.27 -18.98 18.94
CA ALA A 22 -0.44 -17.86 18.04
C ALA A 22 -0.98 -18.30 16.67
N PRO A 23 -1.87 -17.51 16.06
CA PRO A 23 -2.28 -17.77 14.68
C PRO A 23 -1.11 -17.53 13.72
N VAL A 24 -1.01 -18.40 12.72
CA VAL A 24 -0.12 -18.24 11.57
C VAL A 24 -0.98 -18.10 10.32
N PHE A 25 -0.88 -16.94 9.68
CA PHE A 25 -1.55 -16.63 8.42
C PHE A 25 -0.58 -16.85 7.28
N LEU A 26 -0.98 -17.61 6.26
CA LEU A 26 -0.23 -17.76 5.02
C LEU A 26 -0.75 -16.74 4.01
N LEU A 27 0.02 -15.68 3.77
CA LEU A 27 -0.35 -14.53 2.93
C LEU A 27 0.39 -14.56 1.60
N THR A 28 -0.32 -14.35 0.50
CA THR A 28 0.26 -14.35 -0.85
C THR A 28 0.28 -12.93 -1.42
N PRO A 29 1.40 -12.43 -1.96
CA PRO A 29 1.43 -11.15 -2.65
C PRO A 29 0.43 -11.11 -3.81
N ALA A 30 -0.34 -10.04 -3.90
CA ALA A 30 -1.40 -9.90 -4.90
C ALA A 30 -0.83 -9.78 -6.32
N GLY A 31 -1.39 -10.56 -7.25
CA GLY A 31 -1.25 -10.26 -8.68
C GLY A 31 -2.01 -8.99 -9.08
N VAL A 32 -1.67 -8.38 -10.23
CA VAL A 32 -2.34 -7.17 -10.73
C VAL A 32 -3.85 -7.37 -10.86
N VAL A 33 -4.27 -8.52 -11.41
CA VAL A 33 -5.70 -8.85 -11.61
C VAL A 33 -6.42 -9.03 -10.28
N GLU A 34 -5.85 -9.79 -9.35
CA GLU A 34 -6.46 -10.05 -8.05
C GLU A 34 -6.62 -8.75 -7.24
N ARG A 35 -5.62 -7.88 -7.31
CA ARG A 35 -5.68 -6.54 -6.72
C ARG A 35 -6.80 -5.70 -7.32
N SER A 36 -6.96 -5.71 -8.64
CA SER A 36 -8.06 -5.01 -9.31
C SER A 36 -9.43 -5.58 -8.92
N LEU A 37 -9.56 -6.91 -8.76
CA LEU A 37 -10.81 -7.53 -8.29
C LEU A 37 -11.13 -7.15 -6.84
N MET A 38 -10.12 -7.14 -5.97
CA MET A 38 -10.26 -6.66 -4.59
C MET A 38 -10.73 -5.20 -4.55
N GLU A 39 -10.12 -4.32 -5.34
CA GLU A 39 -10.52 -2.91 -5.42
C GLU A 39 -11.92 -2.72 -6.02
N ALA A 40 -12.28 -3.51 -7.03
CA ALA A 40 -13.63 -3.49 -7.61
C ALA A 40 -14.68 -3.94 -6.58
N GLU A 41 -14.37 -4.93 -5.74
CA GLU A 41 -15.26 -5.34 -4.65
C GLU A 41 -15.40 -4.26 -3.58
N LEU A 42 -14.29 -3.63 -3.17
CA LEU A 42 -14.30 -2.51 -2.23
C LEU A 42 -15.15 -1.34 -2.77
N ALA A 43 -14.91 -0.90 -4.00
CA ALA A 43 -15.64 0.20 -4.61
C ALA A 43 -17.13 -0.15 -4.85
N GLY A 44 -17.42 -1.34 -5.36
CA GLY A 44 -18.77 -1.73 -5.76
C GLY A 44 -19.64 -2.19 -4.58
N ARG A 45 -19.29 -3.31 -3.97
CA ARG A 45 -20.15 -3.97 -2.96
C ARG A 45 -20.23 -3.16 -1.66
N TYR A 46 -19.12 -2.55 -1.28
CA TYR A 46 -18.98 -1.92 0.04
C TYR A 46 -19.02 -0.39 -0.01
N ASN A 47 -19.05 0.21 -1.22
CA ASN A 47 -18.90 1.65 -1.41
C ASN A 47 -17.70 2.21 -0.60
N ALA A 48 -16.58 1.50 -0.69
CA ALA A 48 -15.33 1.71 0.03
C ALA A 48 -14.16 1.93 -0.96
N GLY A 49 -14.47 2.55 -2.10
CA GLY A 49 -13.49 2.89 -3.14
C GLY A 49 -12.44 3.85 -2.61
N ARG A 50 -11.35 4.00 -3.37
CA ARG A 50 -10.34 5.02 -3.05
C ARG A 50 -10.96 6.40 -3.11
N VAL A 51 -10.63 7.23 -2.12
CA VAL A 51 -10.85 8.66 -2.16
C VAL A 51 -9.48 9.29 -2.32
N TYR A 52 -9.32 10.09 -3.35
CA TYR A 52 -8.07 10.79 -3.62
C TYR A 52 -8.06 12.14 -2.91
N SER A 53 -6.88 12.59 -2.50
CA SER A 53 -6.72 13.86 -1.76
C SER A 53 -7.30 15.05 -2.52
N PHE A 54 -7.21 15.06 -3.85
CA PHE A 54 -7.77 16.13 -4.68
C PHE A 54 -9.31 16.16 -4.66
N GLU A 55 -9.98 15.02 -4.52
CA GLU A 55 -11.45 14.96 -4.42
C GLU A 55 -11.91 15.53 -3.08
N LEU A 56 -11.22 15.14 -2.01
CA LEU A 56 -11.50 15.63 -0.67
C LEU A 56 -11.27 17.15 -0.59
N LEU A 57 -10.16 17.63 -1.14
CA LEU A 57 -9.84 19.05 -1.23
C LEU A 57 -10.89 19.82 -2.04
N ALA A 58 -11.27 19.32 -3.21
CA ALA A 58 -12.30 19.95 -4.03
C ALA A 58 -13.64 20.05 -3.28
N ALA A 59 -14.01 19.00 -2.55
CA ALA A 59 -15.22 19.00 -1.72
C ALA A 59 -15.13 20.01 -0.56
N ILE A 60 -13.96 20.12 0.10
CA ILE A 60 -13.72 21.11 1.17
C ILE A 60 -13.85 22.53 0.60
N ARG A 61 -13.14 22.85 -0.48
CA ARG A 61 -13.18 24.19 -1.12
C ARG A 61 -14.58 24.55 -1.55
N SER A 62 -15.28 23.64 -2.22
CA SER A 62 -16.67 23.84 -2.65
C SER A 62 -17.59 24.09 -1.46
N GLY A 63 -17.41 23.37 -0.35
CA GLY A 63 -18.20 23.56 0.85
C GLY A 63 -17.92 24.89 1.54
N VAL A 64 -16.66 25.31 1.62
CA VAL A 64 -16.28 26.63 2.17
C VAL A 64 -16.87 27.76 1.35
N VAL A 65 -16.73 27.70 0.02
CA VAL A 65 -17.30 28.72 -0.88
C VAL A 65 -18.82 28.81 -0.72
N THR A 66 -19.50 27.68 -0.59
CA THR A 66 -20.96 27.65 -0.54
C THR A 66 -21.51 28.04 0.84
N LEU A 67 -20.93 27.52 1.92
CA LEU A 67 -21.44 27.72 3.28
C LEU A 67 -21.07 29.09 3.87
N LEU A 68 -19.98 29.69 3.39
CA LEU A 68 -19.49 31.00 3.84
C LEU A 68 -19.67 32.07 2.77
N ASP A 69 -20.67 31.93 1.90
CA ASP A 69 -20.96 32.94 0.88
C ASP A 69 -21.28 34.30 1.53
N GLY A 70 -20.52 35.32 1.14
CA GLY A 70 -20.61 36.67 1.73
C GLY A 70 -19.93 36.86 3.09
N ASP A 71 -19.27 35.83 3.64
CA ASP A 71 -18.50 35.93 4.89
C ASP A 71 -17.06 36.42 4.61
N GLU A 72 -16.60 37.41 5.37
CA GLU A 72 -15.24 37.96 5.26
C GLU A 72 -14.14 36.94 5.57
N ALA A 73 -14.45 35.91 6.39
CA ALA A 73 -13.52 34.85 6.74
C ALA A 73 -13.28 33.85 5.60
N GLN A 74 -14.15 33.83 4.57
CA GLN A 74 -14.07 32.86 3.47
C GLN A 74 -12.70 32.88 2.77
N GLY A 75 -12.22 34.08 2.41
CA GLY A 75 -10.94 34.23 1.71
C GLY A 75 -9.75 33.72 2.51
N ARG A 76 -9.72 34.03 3.82
CA ARG A 76 -8.67 33.56 4.73
C ARG A 76 -8.68 32.04 4.87
N ILE A 77 -9.85 31.43 4.98
CA ILE A 77 -9.97 29.96 5.11
C ILE A 77 -9.50 29.26 3.84
N LEU A 78 -9.83 29.79 2.66
CA LEU A 78 -9.37 29.23 1.38
C LEU A 78 -7.85 29.33 1.23
N GLU A 79 -7.25 30.45 1.61
CA GLU A 79 -5.79 30.62 1.64
C GLU A 79 -5.12 29.60 2.57
N LEU A 80 -5.69 29.37 3.75
CA LEU A 80 -5.18 28.37 4.70
C LEU A 80 -5.24 26.94 4.15
N ILE A 81 -6.30 26.61 3.42
CA ILE A 81 -6.43 25.32 2.74
C ILE A 81 -5.35 25.16 1.65
N ASP A 82 -5.05 26.22 0.91
CA ASP A 82 -4.01 26.21 -0.12
C ASP A 82 -2.62 26.05 0.52
N ILE A 83 -2.31 26.77 1.60
CA ILE A 83 -1.05 26.61 2.36
C ILE A 83 -0.90 25.17 2.89
N GLU A 84 -1.95 24.61 3.49
CA GLU A 84 -1.93 23.23 3.99
C GLU A 84 -1.63 22.22 2.88
N GLN A 85 -2.14 22.46 1.67
CA GLN A 85 -1.92 21.58 0.53
C GLN A 85 -0.49 21.68 -0.03
N GLU A 86 0.04 22.89 -0.14
CA GLU A 86 1.35 23.15 -0.76
C GLU A 86 2.52 22.81 0.17
N SER A 87 2.40 23.21 1.44
CA SER A 87 3.49 23.17 2.41
C SER A 87 3.24 22.21 3.58
N GLY A 88 2.05 21.63 3.68
CA GLY A 88 1.64 20.83 4.82
C GLY A 88 1.34 21.67 6.06
N GLU A 89 1.15 21.02 7.21
CA GLU A 89 0.82 21.69 8.47
C GLU A 89 1.99 22.49 9.08
N ALA A 90 3.22 22.33 8.56
CA ALA A 90 4.42 22.94 9.15
C ALA A 90 4.45 24.48 9.07
N GLU A 91 3.78 25.05 8.07
CA GLU A 91 3.68 26.50 7.87
C GLU A 91 2.45 27.13 8.54
N LEU A 92 1.59 26.31 9.14
CA LEU A 92 0.38 26.76 9.82
C LEU A 92 0.67 27.07 11.29
N THR A 93 0.08 28.16 11.80
CA THR A 93 0.10 28.39 13.24
C THR A 93 -0.84 27.40 13.94
N PRO A 94 -0.66 27.12 15.24
CA PRO A 94 -1.60 26.29 15.99
C PRO A 94 -3.06 26.79 15.95
N ALA A 95 -3.24 28.12 15.82
CA ALA A 95 -4.56 28.73 15.66
C ALA A 95 -5.17 28.42 14.29
N ASP A 96 -4.36 28.46 13.22
CA ASP A 96 -4.81 28.10 11.87
C ASP A 96 -5.21 26.62 11.79
N VAL A 97 -4.42 25.72 12.40
CA VAL A 97 -4.74 24.29 12.48
C VAL A 97 -6.06 24.06 13.22
N ALA A 98 -6.27 24.76 14.35
CA ALA A 98 -7.52 24.68 15.08
C ALA A 98 -8.71 25.22 14.27
N LEU A 99 -8.53 26.33 13.55
CA LEU A 99 -9.55 26.89 12.67
C LEU A 99 -9.93 25.91 11.54
N LEU A 100 -8.95 25.33 10.85
CA LEU A 100 -9.21 24.33 9.80
C LEU A 100 -9.90 23.08 10.36
N ALA A 101 -9.56 22.66 11.58
CA ALA A 101 -10.25 21.56 12.25
C ALA A 101 -11.73 21.90 12.53
N GLU A 102 -12.04 23.11 12.98
CA GLU A 102 -13.43 23.57 13.18
C GLU A 102 -14.19 23.67 11.84
N VAL A 103 -13.56 24.22 10.80
CA VAL A 103 -14.14 24.27 9.44
C VAL A 103 -14.49 22.85 8.96
N ARG A 104 -13.58 21.88 9.14
CA ARG A 104 -13.83 20.47 8.79
C ARG A 104 -14.96 19.85 9.60
N LYS A 105 -15.18 20.24 10.86
CA LYS A 105 -16.34 19.79 11.65
C LYS A 105 -17.64 20.33 11.08
N ILE A 106 -17.68 21.62 10.74
CA ILE A 106 -18.85 22.27 10.12
C ILE A 106 -19.16 21.60 8.77
N LEU A 107 -18.15 21.39 7.93
CA LEU A 107 -18.31 20.72 6.64
C LEU A 107 -18.84 19.29 6.81
N ALA A 108 -18.37 18.54 7.81
CA ALA A 108 -18.86 17.19 8.07
C ALA A 108 -20.35 17.17 8.47
N ALA A 109 -20.83 18.21 9.15
CA ALA A 109 -22.23 18.34 9.56
C ALA A 109 -23.14 18.87 8.43
N SER A 110 -22.63 19.80 7.63
CA SER A 110 -23.45 20.65 6.76
C SER A 110 -23.18 20.49 5.26
N TRP A 111 -22.13 19.76 4.86
CA TRP A 111 -21.75 19.59 3.46
C TRP A 111 -21.74 18.11 3.03
N PRO A 112 -22.82 17.62 2.36
CA PRO A 112 -22.98 16.21 2.00
C PRO A 112 -21.79 15.64 1.22
N ALA A 113 -21.28 16.35 0.21
CA ALA A 113 -20.20 15.84 -0.63
C ALA A 113 -18.92 15.54 0.17
N TYR A 114 -18.57 16.38 1.16
CA TYR A 114 -17.42 16.11 2.03
C TYR A 114 -17.69 14.97 3.02
N ARG A 115 -18.89 14.94 3.61
CA ARG A 115 -19.30 13.86 4.51
C ARG A 115 -19.27 12.50 3.81
N ASP A 116 -19.81 12.41 2.60
CA ASP A 116 -19.90 11.16 1.84
C ASP A 116 -18.49 10.60 1.53
N LEU A 117 -17.55 11.49 1.16
CA LEU A 117 -16.14 11.11 0.97
C LEU A 117 -15.49 10.63 2.28
N ARG A 118 -15.75 11.29 3.41
CA ARG A 118 -15.25 10.84 4.72
C ARG A 118 -15.81 9.48 5.10
N GLU A 119 -17.10 9.26 4.93
CA GLU A 119 -17.74 7.97 5.20
C GLU A 119 -17.17 6.86 4.30
N GLN A 120 -16.88 7.17 3.03
CA GLN A 120 -16.19 6.25 2.13
C GLN A 120 -14.75 5.94 2.61
N MET A 121 -13.99 6.93 3.07
CA MET A 121 -12.65 6.73 3.64
C MET A 121 -12.67 5.84 4.89
N GLU A 122 -13.59 6.08 5.82
CA GLU A 122 -13.71 5.27 7.04
C GLU A 122 -14.14 3.84 6.71
N ARG A 123 -15.14 3.65 5.85
CA ARG A 123 -15.50 2.30 5.35
C ARG A 123 -14.31 1.59 4.72
N ARG A 124 -13.52 2.30 3.91
CA ARG A 124 -12.31 1.73 3.31
C ARG A 124 -11.29 1.34 4.36
N ARG A 125 -11.04 2.19 5.36
CA ARG A 125 -10.11 1.92 6.46
C ARG A 125 -10.49 0.65 7.22
N GLU A 126 -11.78 0.44 7.48
CA GLU A 126 -12.27 -0.74 8.19
C GLU A 126 -12.31 -2.00 7.31
N LEU A 127 -12.76 -1.87 6.07
CA LEU A 127 -13.07 -3.02 5.22
C LEU A 127 -11.90 -3.47 4.35
N ALA A 128 -11.02 -2.56 3.92
CA ALA A 128 -9.89 -2.93 3.04
C ALA A 128 -8.99 -4.03 3.64
N PRO A 129 -8.63 -4.02 4.93
CA PRO A 129 -7.88 -5.11 5.55
C PRO A 129 -8.63 -6.45 5.50
N LEU A 130 -9.93 -6.45 5.80
CA LEU A 130 -10.75 -7.66 5.83
C LEU A 130 -10.93 -8.26 4.43
N VAL A 131 -11.21 -7.41 3.44
CA VAL A 131 -11.32 -7.84 2.04
C VAL A 131 -9.96 -8.34 1.55
N ALA A 132 -8.86 -7.66 1.86
CA ALA A 132 -7.52 -8.13 1.50
C ALA A 132 -7.19 -9.49 2.12
N LEU A 133 -7.53 -9.72 3.39
CA LEU A 133 -7.35 -11.02 4.02
C LEU A 133 -8.12 -12.12 3.27
N ARG A 134 -9.37 -11.85 2.87
CA ARG A 134 -10.19 -12.80 2.10
C ARG A 134 -9.57 -13.17 0.77
N TYR A 135 -9.00 -12.21 0.05
CA TYR A 135 -8.37 -12.44 -1.24
C TYR A 135 -7.02 -13.15 -1.12
N PHE A 136 -6.16 -12.67 -0.21
CA PHE A 136 -4.73 -12.97 -0.25
C PHE A 136 -4.27 -13.97 0.81
N CYS A 137 -5.14 -14.38 1.74
CA CYS A 137 -4.81 -15.46 2.67
C CYS A 137 -5.11 -16.83 2.05
N THR A 138 -4.07 -17.67 1.97
CA THR A 138 -4.14 -19.01 1.37
C THR A 138 -4.21 -20.13 2.40
N GLY A 139 -4.04 -19.82 3.68
CA GLY A 139 -4.12 -20.77 4.77
C GLY A 139 -4.03 -20.07 6.12
N ILE A 140 -4.66 -20.67 7.12
CA ILE A 140 -4.63 -20.20 8.51
C ILE A 140 -4.39 -21.41 9.40
N THR A 141 -3.39 -21.32 10.26
CA THR A 141 -3.14 -22.28 11.34
C THR A 141 -3.38 -21.57 12.66
N ALA A 142 -4.46 -21.90 13.35
CA ALA A 142 -4.78 -21.34 14.66
C ALA A 142 -5.61 -22.33 15.48
N PRO A 143 -5.51 -22.34 16.83
CA PRO A 143 -6.31 -23.21 17.67
C PRO A 143 -7.81 -23.03 17.43
N GLY A 144 -8.54 -24.12 17.20
CA GLY A 144 -9.99 -24.08 16.99
C GLY A 144 -10.45 -23.55 15.62
N VAL A 145 -9.51 -23.17 14.74
CA VAL A 145 -9.83 -22.64 13.41
C VAL A 145 -9.61 -23.72 12.35
N THR A 146 -10.66 -24.03 11.60
CA THR A 146 -10.53 -24.84 10.37
C THR A 146 -10.55 -23.90 9.16
N PHE A 147 -9.42 -23.81 8.46
CA PHE A 147 -9.33 -23.02 7.24
C PHE A 147 -10.19 -23.62 6.12
N LYS A 148 -11.10 -22.82 5.57
CA LYS A 148 -11.91 -23.17 4.41
C LYS A 148 -12.08 -21.96 3.50
N ARG A 149 -12.09 -22.22 2.20
CA ARG A 149 -12.51 -21.23 1.21
C ARG A 149 -14.01 -21.24 1.04
N GLY A 150 -14.59 -20.07 0.81
CA GLY A 150 -15.98 -19.91 0.39
C GLY A 150 -16.18 -20.32 -1.07
N LEU A 151 -17.45 -20.31 -1.50
CA LEU A 151 -17.83 -20.60 -2.90
C LEU A 151 -17.22 -19.59 -3.90
N ASP A 152 -16.88 -18.40 -3.44
CA ASP A 152 -16.20 -17.36 -4.21
C ASP A 152 -14.69 -17.56 -4.31
N GLY A 153 -14.16 -18.67 -3.80
CA GLY A 153 -12.74 -19.01 -3.83
C GLY A 153 -11.89 -18.20 -2.85
N LYS A 154 -12.48 -17.38 -1.98
CA LYS A 154 -11.80 -16.54 -0.97
C LYS A 154 -11.86 -17.19 0.40
N VAL A 155 -11.19 -16.64 1.42
CA VAL A 155 -11.39 -17.11 2.81
C VAL A 155 -12.88 -17.02 3.16
N GLY A 156 -13.44 -18.13 3.63
CA GLY A 156 -14.86 -18.24 3.97
C GLY A 156 -15.22 -17.47 5.23
N GLU A 157 -16.44 -16.96 5.30
CA GLU A 157 -16.93 -16.21 6.47
C GLU A 157 -16.91 -17.02 7.76
N GLU A 158 -17.16 -18.34 7.69
CA GLU A 158 -17.08 -19.23 8.85
C GLU A 158 -15.66 -19.28 9.44
N THR A 159 -14.64 -19.33 8.58
CA THR A 159 -13.23 -19.28 9.01
C THR A 159 -12.91 -17.93 9.64
N LEU A 160 -13.38 -16.83 9.05
CA LEU A 160 -13.16 -15.49 9.62
C LEU A 160 -13.85 -15.30 10.97
N ARG A 161 -15.05 -15.84 11.15
CA ARG A 161 -15.81 -15.74 12.41
C ARG A 161 -15.13 -16.47 13.57
N ALA A 162 -14.30 -17.47 13.27
CA ALA A 162 -13.57 -18.22 14.28
C ALA A 162 -12.27 -17.52 14.76
N LEU A 163 -11.88 -16.41 14.12
CA LEU A 163 -10.69 -15.65 14.48
C LEU A 163 -11.00 -14.52 15.45
N ASP A 164 -10.01 -14.16 16.26
CA ASP A 164 -10.04 -12.93 17.03
C ASP A 164 -10.05 -11.70 16.09
N PRO A 165 -10.92 -10.70 16.31
CA PRO A 165 -11.01 -9.52 15.45
C PRO A 165 -9.70 -8.72 15.32
N LEU A 166 -8.90 -8.64 16.38
CA LEU A 166 -7.64 -7.89 16.37
C LEU A 166 -6.58 -8.63 15.54
N GLU A 167 -6.48 -9.95 15.69
CA GLU A 167 -5.59 -10.80 14.88
C GLU A 167 -5.98 -10.76 13.40
N MET A 168 -7.28 -10.84 13.10
CA MET A 168 -7.82 -10.72 11.75
C MET A 168 -7.48 -9.36 11.12
N THR A 169 -7.63 -8.28 11.88
CA THR A 169 -7.31 -6.92 11.41
C THR A 169 -5.82 -6.75 11.12
N ALA A 170 -4.93 -7.26 11.97
CA ALA A 170 -3.48 -7.20 11.71
C ALA A 170 -3.07 -8.01 10.49
N ALA A 171 -3.58 -9.25 10.35
CA ALA A 171 -3.30 -10.08 9.18
C ALA A 171 -3.83 -9.45 7.89
N GLY A 172 -5.03 -8.86 7.95
CA GLY A 172 -5.63 -8.11 6.85
C GLY A 172 -4.83 -6.88 6.45
N ASN A 173 -4.34 -6.11 7.42
CA ASN A 173 -3.48 -4.96 7.17
C ASN A 173 -2.18 -5.38 6.48
N ARG A 174 -1.57 -6.47 6.95
CA ARG A 174 -0.37 -7.03 6.32
C ARG A 174 -0.64 -7.49 4.89
N ALA A 175 -1.75 -8.19 4.67
CA ALA A 175 -2.18 -8.63 3.35
C ALA A 175 -2.41 -7.45 2.40
N PHE A 176 -3.09 -6.40 2.86
CA PHE A 176 -3.34 -5.19 2.09
C PHE A 176 -2.04 -4.48 1.73
N GLN A 177 -1.12 -4.31 2.69
CA GLN A 177 0.20 -3.73 2.43
C GLN A 177 0.95 -4.51 1.35
N MET A 178 0.98 -5.85 1.44
CA MET A 178 1.64 -6.71 0.45
C MET A 178 1.07 -6.57 -0.97
N ALA A 179 -0.19 -6.15 -1.13
CA ALA A 179 -0.78 -5.89 -2.43
C ALA A 179 -0.30 -4.58 -3.08
N TYR A 180 0.29 -3.67 -2.29
CA TYR A 180 0.72 -2.34 -2.70
C TYR A 180 2.22 -2.05 -2.52
N LEU A 181 3.00 -2.98 -1.96
CA LEU A 181 4.46 -2.87 -1.93
C LEU A 181 5.00 -2.65 -3.36
N THR A 182 5.75 -1.56 -3.54
CA THR A 182 6.43 -1.24 -4.79
C THR A 182 7.69 -2.08 -4.95
N GLU A 183 8.26 -2.15 -6.15
CA GLU A 183 9.47 -2.95 -6.39
C GLU A 183 10.68 -2.48 -5.56
N GLU A 184 10.70 -1.23 -5.10
CA GLU A 184 11.73 -0.69 -4.20
C GLU A 184 11.77 -1.43 -2.85
N ASP A 185 10.63 -1.90 -2.34
CA ASP A 185 10.57 -2.69 -1.10
C ASP A 185 10.98 -4.17 -1.31
N ARG A 186 11.01 -4.66 -2.56
CA ARG A 186 11.58 -5.99 -2.87
C ARG A 186 13.11 -5.98 -2.86
N GLY A 187 13.73 -4.85 -3.21
CA GLY A 187 15.19 -4.72 -3.32
C GLY A 187 15.96 -4.86 -2.01
N ASN A 188 15.31 -4.62 -0.86
CA ASN A 188 15.92 -4.74 0.47
C ASN A 188 15.91 -6.17 1.04
N SER A 189 15.33 -7.13 0.32
CA SER A 189 15.38 -8.55 0.68
C SER A 189 16.57 -9.21 -0.01
N ALA A 190 17.75 -9.14 0.64
CA ALA A 190 18.96 -9.93 0.41
C ALA A 190 19.24 -10.37 -1.05
N ARG A 191 20.34 -9.84 -1.64
CA ARG A 191 20.98 -10.45 -2.82
C ARG A 191 21.04 -11.98 -2.64
N PRO A 192 20.62 -12.78 -3.64
CA PRO A 192 20.90 -14.20 -3.64
C PRO A 192 22.41 -14.37 -3.46
N SER A 193 22.81 -15.07 -2.40
CA SER A 193 24.19 -15.53 -2.24
C SER A 193 24.60 -16.21 -3.54
N SER A 194 25.55 -15.61 -4.25
CA SER A 194 26.07 -16.14 -5.50
C SER A 194 26.70 -17.49 -5.21
N SER A 195 26.05 -18.56 -5.65
CA SER A 195 26.71 -19.83 -5.87
C SER A 195 27.65 -19.63 -7.05
N GLY A 196 28.95 -19.87 -6.86
CA GLY A 196 29.92 -19.85 -7.94
C GLY A 196 31.30 -19.51 -7.44
N ASP A 197 32.02 -20.54 -6.99
CA ASP A 197 33.48 -20.57 -7.02
C ASP A 197 33.95 -20.22 -8.44
N GLY A 198 34.29 -18.95 -8.64
CA GLY A 198 35.08 -18.48 -9.76
C GLY A 198 36.56 -18.64 -9.41
N PRO A 199 37.41 -19.06 -10.36
CA PRO A 199 38.76 -19.52 -10.07
C PRO A 199 39.61 -18.41 -9.43
N ALA A 200 40.32 -18.78 -8.35
CA ALA A 200 41.30 -17.91 -7.70
C ALA A 200 42.42 -17.56 -8.68
N THR A 201 42.43 -16.34 -9.19
CA THR A 201 43.58 -15.80 -9.92
C THR A 201 44.69 -15.54 -8.91
N SER A 202 45.70 -16.40 -8.95
CA SER A 202 46.93 -16.29 -8.17
C SER A 202 47.68 -15.01 -8.54
N THR A 203 48.11 -14.25 -7.53
CA THR A 203 48.98 -13.09 -7.67
C THR A 203 50.42 -13.56 -7.91
N SER A 204 51.00 -13.24 -9.06
CA SER A 204 52.45 -13.31 -9.25
C SER A 204 52.90 -12.10 -10.06
N ASP A 205 53.67 -11.24 -9.40
CA ASP A 205 54.41 -10.13 -9.98
C ASP A 205 55.49 -10.62 -10.97
N ALA A 206 55.56 -10.00 -12.14
CA ALA A 206 56.81 -9.81 -12.87
C ALA A 206 56.69 -8.66 -13.88
N SER A 207 57.59 -7.69 -13.78
CA SER A 207 57.74 -6.54 -14.69
C SER A 207 58.49 -6.92 -15.97
N SER A 208 58.07 -6.39 -17.12
CA SER A 208 58.96 -6.21 -18.27
C SER A 208 58.46 -5.12 -19.24
N THR A 209 59.42 -4.30 -19.64
CA THR A 209 59.37 -3.12 -20.51
C THR A 209 59.39 -3.48 -22.00
N ALA A 210 58.57 -2.83 -22.84
CA ALA A 210 58.91 -2.52 -24.24
C ALA A 210 57.90 -1.56 -24.90
N ALA A 211 58.44 -0.61 -25.66
CA ALA A 211 57.76 0.42 -26.45
C ALA A 211 57.07 -0.13 -27.72
N GLY A 212 56.05 0.55 -28.25
CA GLY A 212 55.49 0.20 -29.56
C GLY A 212 54.39 1.13 -30.07
N ARG A 213 54.67 1.76 -31.22
CA ARG A 213 53.88 2.71 -32.04
C ARG A 213 52.50 2.22 -32.50
N SER A 214 51.67 3.21 -32.83
CA SER A 214 50.43 3.15 -33.61
C SER A 214 50.52 2.42 -34.95
N THR A 215 49.40 1.83 -35.40
CA THR A 215 48.99 1.73 -36.81
C THR A 215 47.48 1.52 -36.89
N ASP A 216 46.82 2.38 -37.67
CA ASP A 216 45.50 2.12 -38.27
C ASP A 216 45.54 0.79 -39.04
N ASP A 217 44.44 0.03 -39.01
CA ASP A 217 44.01 -0.62 -40.25
C ASP A 217 42.48 -0.83 -40.29
N THR A 218 42.05 -0.89 -41.53
CA THR A 218 40.77 -0.60 -42.13
C THR A 218 39.83 -1.81 -42.17
N GLY A 219 38.53 -1.52 -42.09
CA GLY A 219 37.51 -2.14 -42.93
C GLY A 219 36.98 -3.54 -42.55
N ALA A 220 35.66 -3.60 -42.31
CA ALA A 220 34.72 -4.31 -43.20
C ALA A 220 33.27 -4.08 -42.74
N LYS A 221 32.48 -3.36 -43.55
CA LYS A 221 31.02 -3.47 -43.56
C LYS A 221 30.63 -4.76 -44.28
N THR A 222 29.55 -5.40 -43.83
CA THR A 222 28.36 -5.90 -44.59
C THR A 222 27.73 -7.13 -43.90
N PRO A 223 26.51 -7.57 -44.25
CA PRO A 223 25.24 -6.83 -44.35
C PRO A 223 24.01 -7.70 -43.90
N GLY A 224 22.79 -7.15 -44.01
CA GLY A 224 21.58 -7.93 -44.31
C GLY A 224 20.67 -8.24 -43.13
#